data_AF-A0A7X7L8L6-F1
#
_entry.id   AF-A0A7X7L8L6-F1
#
_cell.length_a   1.000
_cell.length_b   1.000
_cell.length_c   1.000
_cell.angle_alpha   90.00
_cell.angle_beta   90.00
_cell.angle_gamma   90.00
#
_symmetry.space_group_name_H-M   'P 1'
#
loop_
_entity.id
_entity.type
_entity.pdbx_description
1 polymer ?
#
loop_
_entity_poly.entity_id
_entity_poly.type
_entity_poly.pdbx_seq_one_letter_code
_entity_poly.pdbx_strand_id
1 'polypeptide(L)'
;MICPNCSHPDDKVVDSRSAHDGRAIRRRRECLKCGVRFTTYETIEAPLQVIKRDGSREDFSKEKLLTGLRRACQKRPVSIGTLEDVVAAIQHQFEQLHLREVHSQEIGKMIMERLRAIDEVAYVRFASVYRQFKDVTDFLDEARRLRTPAPGESQAR
;
A
#
# COMPACT_ATOMS: atom_id res chain seq x y z
N MET A 1 -8.02 26.51 -0.61
CA MET A 1 -7.11 25.65 -1.39
C MET A 1 -6.00 26.55 -1.90
N ILE A 2 -4.74 26.12 -1.81
CA ILE A 2 -3.61 26.97 -2.21
C ILE A 2 -3.66 27.21 -3.72
N CYS A 3 -3.61 28.48 -4.12
CA CYS A 3 -3.62 28.87 -5.53
C CYS A 3 -2.39 28.31 -6.27
N PRO A 4 -2.55 27.55 -7.37
CA PRO A 4 -1.42 26.96 -8.09
C PRO A 4 -0.53 27.98 -8.83
N ASN A 5 -1.01 29.21 -9.02
CA ASN A 5 -0.27 30.26 -9.73
C ASN A 5 0.52 31.19 -8.80
N CYS A 6 -0.04 31.56 -7.65
CA CYS A 6 0.55 32.57 -6.76
C CYS A 6 0.65 32.16 -5.28
N SER A 7 0.35 30.89 -4.97
CA SER A 7 0.42 30.28 -3.64
C SER A 7 -0.39 30.97 -2.53
N HIS A 8 -1.34 31.83 -2.90
CA HIS A 8 -2.26 32.47 -1.94
C HIS A 8 -3.29 31.45 -1.42
N PRO A 9 -3.58 31.42 -0.11
CA PRO A 9 -4.47 30.40 0.48
C PRO A 9 -5.97 30.65 0.20
N ASP A 10 -6.34 31.90 -0.11
CA ASP A 10 -7.74 32.28 -0.26
C ASP A 10 -8.24 32.15 -1.71
N ASP A 11 -9.36 31.46 -1.84
CA ASP A 11 -10.10 31.25 -3.08
C ASP A 11 -11.61 31.28 -2.81
N LYS A 12 -12.40 31.51 -3.86
CA LYS A 12 -13.86 31.36 -3.82
C LYS A 12 -14.32 30.28 -4.79
N VAL A 13 -15.35 29.52 -4.42
CA VAL A 13 -16.01 28.55 -5.29
C VAL A 13 -16.96 29.29 -6.24
N VAL A 14 -16.78 29.11 -7.54
CA VAL A 14 -17.56 29.77 -8.60
C VAL A 14 -18.61 28.83 -9.20
N ASP A 15 -18.27 27.55 -9.34
CA ASP A 15 -19.15 26.52 -9.91
C ASP A 15 -18.88 25.20 -9.20
N SER A 16 -19.95 24.49 -8.82
CA SER A 16 -19.88 23.19 -8.15
C SER A 16 -20.83 22.23 -8.84
N ARG A 17 -20.31 21.10 -9.31
CA ARG A 17 -21.08 20.08 -10.03
C ARG A 17 -20.69 18.69 -9.56
N SER A 18 -21.65 17.77 -9.59
CA SER A 18 -21.35 16.33 -9.44
C SER A 18 -20.47 15.86 -10.59
N ALA A 19 -19.50 15.01 -10.29
CA ALA A 19 -18.61 14.36 -11.24
C ALA A 19 -18.45 12.88 -10.85
N HIS A 20 -17.87 12.07 -11.75
CA HIS A 20 -17.65 10.63 -11.52
C HIS A 20 -18.92 9.90 -11.05
N ASP A 21 -20.04 10.07 -11.78
CA ASP A 21 -21.33 9.46 -11.46
C ASP A 21 -21.80 9.72 -10.01
N GLY A 22 -21.54 10.93 -9.50
CA GLY A 22 -21.92 11.35 -8.16
C GLY A 22 -20.94 10.96 -7.05
N ARG A 23 -19.81 10.32 -7.38
CA ARG A 23 -18.78 9.92 -6.41
C ARG A 23 -17.76 11.02 -6.09
N ALA A 24 -17.85 12.14 -6.81
CA ALA A 24 -16.99 13.30 -6.60
C ALA A 24 -17.77 14.60 -6.83
N ILE A 25 -17.27 15.68 -6.24
CA ILE A 25 -17.70 17.04 -6.53
C ILE A 25 -16.56 17.76 -7.26
N ARG A 26 -16.80 18.17 -8.49
CA ARG A 26 -15.91 19.07 -9.23
C ARG A 26 -16.21 20.50 -8.81
N ARG A 27 -15.23 21.21 -8.27
CA ARG A 27 -15.34 22.64 -7.94
C ARG A 27 -14.43 23.49 -8.81
N ARG A 28 -14.98 24.52 -9.45
CA ARG A 28 -14.21 25.58 -10.09
C ARG A 28 -13.97 26.67 -9.04
N ARG A 29 -12.71 26.94 -8.73
CA ARG A 29 -12.28 27.94 -7.76
C ARG A 29 -11.61 29.11 -8.47
N GLU A 30 -11.72 30.30 -7.90
CA GLU A 30 -11.05 31.52 -8.34
C GLU A 30 -10.22 32.09 -7.20
N CYS A 31 -8.93 32.32 -7.43
CA CYS A 31 -8.04 32.90 -6.43
C CYS A 31 -8.42 34.37 -6.16
N LEU A 32 -8.56 34.76 -4.89
CA LEU A 32 -8.92 36.13 -4.51
C LEU A 32 -7.81 37.16 -4.75
N LYS A 33 -6.55 36.72 -4.90
CA LYS A 33 -5.39 37.59 -5.13
C LYS A 33 -5.08 37.85 -6.61
N CYS A 34 -5.04 36.79 -7.44
CA CYS A 34 -4.61 36.89 -8.84
C CYS A 34 -5.72 36.63 -9.86
N GLY A 35 -6.94 36.28 -9.42
CA GLY A 35 -8.07 36.01 -10.30
C GLY A 35 -7.97 34.72 -11.12
N VAL A 36 -6.88 33.96 -11.00
CA VAL A 36 -6.72 32.70 -11.74
C VAL A 36 -7.80 31.70 -11.31
N ARG A 37 -8.35 31.00 -12.29
CA ARG A 37 -9.34 29.95 -12.05
C ARG A 37 -8.72 28.56 -12.19
N PHE A 38 -8.97 27.70 -11.21
CA PHE A 38 -8.49 26.33 -11.18
C PHE A 38 -9.61 25.37 -10.77
N THR A 39 -9.43 24.08 -11.05
CA THR A 39 -10.44 23.05 -10.78
C THR A 39 -9.90 22.07 -9.75
N THR A 40 -10.71 21.80 -8.74
CA THR A 40 -10.44 20.77 -7.73
C THR A 40 -11.51 19.70 -7.79
N TYR A 41 -11.13 18.47 -7.46
CA TYR A 41 -12.06 17.35 -7.30
C TYR A 41 -12.06 16.99 -5.81
N GLU A 42 -13.22 17.03 -5.20
CA GLU A 42 -13.44 16.54 -3.85
C GLU A 42 -14.08 15.16 -3.95
N THR A 43 -13.40 14.15 -3.45
CA THR A 43 -13.87 12.76 -3.44
C THR A 43 -14.12 12.32 -2.01
N ILE A 44 -15.13 11.47 -1.80
CA ILE A 44 -15.28 10.79 -0.51
C ILE A 44 -14.08 9.86 -0.33
N GLU A 45 -13.28 10.12 0.69
CA GLU A 45 -12.24 9.21 1.12
C GLU A 45 -12.91 8.04 1.84
N ALA A 46 -13.09 6.94 1.11
CA ALA A 46 -13.54 5.68 1.69
C ALA A 46 -12.31 4.92 2.21
N PRO A 47 -12.40 4.25 3.37
CA PRO A 47 -11.31 3.41 3.84
C PRO A 47 -11.01 2.33 2.80
N LEU A 48 -9.72 2.06 2.57
CA LEU A 48 -9.28 0.96 1.74
C LEU A 48 -9.82 -0.36 2.30
N GLN A 49 -10.53 -1.13 1.48
CA GLN A 49 -11.03 -2.44 1.88
C GLN A 49 -10.10 -3.55 1.41
N VAL A 50 -9.94 -4.57 2.26
CA VAL A 50 -9.17 -5.78 1.96
C VAL A 50 -10.14 -6.91 1.65
N ILE A 51 -10.04 -7.44 0.43
CA ILE A 51 -10.77 -8.64 0.02
C ILE A 51 -9.98 -9.86 0.49
N LYS A 52 -10.56 -10.63 1.41
CA LYS A 52 -9.98 -11.84 1.97
C LYS A 52 -10.09 -13.01 0.99
N ARG A 53 -9.40 -14.11 1.29
CA ARG A 53 -9.37 -15.31 0.43
C ARG A 53 -10.75 -15.98 0.30
N ASP A 54 -11.60 -15.85 1.32
CA ASP A 54 -12.99 -16.33 1.34
C ASP A 54 -13.96 -15.35 0.66
N GLY A 55 -13.47 -14.24 0.10
CA GLY A 55 -14.29 -13.20 -0.52
C GLY A 55 -14.91 -12.20 0.45
N SER A 56 -14.73 -12.38 1.77
CA SER A 56 -15.16 -11.38 2.75
C SER A 56 -14.35 -10.08 2.61
N ARG A 57 -14.95 -8.95 3.01
CA ARG A 57 -14.31 -7.64 3.00
C ARG A 57 -14.12 -7.16 4.43
N GLU A 58 -12.94 -6.63 4.72
CA GLU A 58 -12.65 -5.94 5.97
C GLU A 58 -11.91 -4.64 5.69
N ASP A 59 -11.97 -3.67 6.61
CA ASP A 59 -11.18 -2.46 6.47
C ASP A 59 -9.69 -2.77 6.64
N PHE A 60 -8.87 -2.10 5.83
CA PHE A 60 -7.42 -2.18 5.94
C PHE A 60 -6.97 -1.63 7.31
N SER A 61 -6.21 -2.44 8.07
CA SER A 61 -5.61 -2.03 9.34
C SER A 61 -4.10 -2.23 9.28
N LYS A 62 -3.38 -1.12 9.51
CA LYS A 62 -1.92 -1.11 9.61
C LYS A 62 -1.44 -1.97 10.78
N GLU A 63 -2.17 -1.94 11.89
CA GLU A 63 -1.89 -2.67 13.12
C GLU A 63 -1.95 -4.19 12.89
N LYS A 64 -2.92 -4.66 12.08
CA LYS A 64 -3.00 -6.07 11.67
C LYS A 64 -1.76 -6.49 10.88
N LEU A 65 -1.34 -5.68 9.90
CA LEU A 65 -0.14 -5.95 9.10
C LEU A 65 1.11 -5.98 9.99
N LEU A 66 1.29 -4.96 10.83
CA LEU A 66 2.44 -4.85 11.73
C LEU A 66 2.50 -6.02 12.71
N THR A 67 1.36 -6.46 13.24
CA THR A 67 1.28 -7.64 14.11
C THR A 67 1.71 -8.92 13.38
N GLY A 68 1.29 -9.11 12.13
CA GLY A 68 1.73 -10.23 11.30
C GLY A 68 3.23 -10.22 11.04
N LEU A 69 3.78 -9.06 10.70
CA LEU A 69 5.22 -8.86 10.50
C LEU A 69 6.04 -9.12 11.76
N ARG A 70 5.61 -8.61 12.91
CA ARG A 70 6.27 -8.84 14.20
C ARG A 70 6.34 -10.32 14.56
N ARG A 71 5.28 -11.08 14.28
CA ARG A 71 5.26 -12.54 14.47
C ARG A 71 6.26 -13.24 13.54
N ALA A 72 6.31 -12.86 12.27
CA ALA A 72 7.27 -13.43 11.33
C ALA A 72 8.73 -13.14 11.72
N CYS A 73 8.99 -11.92 12.19
CA CYS A 73 10.33 -11.44 12.58
C CYS A 73 10.73 -11.77 14.02
N GLN A 74 9.96 -12.59 14.75
CA GLN A 74 10.23 -12.88 16.15
C GLN A 74 11.63 -13.51 16.35
N LYS A 75 12.42 -12.95 17.28
CA LYS A 75 13.82 -13.36 17.54
C LYS A 75 14.75 -13.21 16.33
N ARG A 76 14.41 -12.34 15.36
CA ARG A 76 15.29 -11.95 14.26
C ARG A 76 15.88 -10.56 14.54
N PRO A 77 17.06 -10.23 13.97
CA PRO A 77 17.69 -8.92 14.12
C PRO A 77 17.02 -7.87 13.22
N VAL A 78 15.68 -7.74 13.28
CA VAL A 78 14.90 -6.78 12.50
C VAL A 78 14.29 -5.77 13.46
N SER A 79 14.59 -4.49 13.24
CA SER A 79 14.07 -3.41 14.09
C SER A 79 12.58 -3.19 13.87
N ILE A 80 11.89 -2.68 14.90
CA ILE A 80 10.46 -2.32 14.78
C ILE A 80 10.27 -1.22 13.73
N GLY A 81 11.17 -0.23 13.69
CA GLY A 81 11.14 0.84 12.70
C GLY A 81 11.18 0.31 11.26
N THR A 82 12.02 -0.68 10.99
CA THR A 82 12.06 -1.34 9.67
C THR A 82 10.72 -1.98 9.28
N LEU A 83 9.99 -2.56 10.25
CA LEU A 83 8.67 -3.13 9.99
C LEU A 83 7.63 -2.04 9.74
N GLU A 84 7.70 -0.92 10.47
CA GLU A 84 6.84 0.24 10.27
C GLU A 84 7.08 0.87 8.88
N ASP A 85 8.33 0.97 8.45
CA ASP A 85 8.71 1.44 7.11
C ASP A 85 8.12 0.54 6.01
N VAL A 86 8.14 -0.79 6.20
CA VAL A 86 7.51 -1.74 5.27
C VAL A 86 6.01 -1.50 5.16
N VAL A 87 5.32 -1.33 6.29
CA VAL A 87 3.86 -1.08 6.31
C VAL A 87 3.55 0.27 5.68
N ALA A 88 4.32 1.32 6.01
CA ALA A 88 4.16 2.65 5.44
C ALA A 88 4.36 2.66 3.92
N ALA A 89 5.38 1.96 3.42
CA ALA A 89 5.65 1.85 1.99
C ALA A 89 4.50 1.15 1.23
N ILE A 90 3.93 0.09 1.82
CA ILE A 90 2.78 -0.62 1.24
C ILE A 90 1.55 0.31 1.21
N GLN A 91 1.29 1.01 2.29
CA GLN A 91 0.14 1.92 2.37
C GLN A 91 0.28 3.08 1.38
N HIS A 92 1.47 3.70 1.31
CA HIS A 92 1.74 4.79 0.37
C HIS A 92 1.52 4.34 -1.08
N GLN A 93 1.86 3.09 -1.42
CA GLN A 93 1.57 2.54 -2.75
C GLN A 93 0.06 2.44 -3.03
N PHE A 94 -0.75 2.11 -2.03
CA PHE A 94 -2.22 2.08 -2.19
C PHE A 94 -2.80 3.48 -2.38
N GLU A 95 -2.27 4.47 -1.64
CA GLU A 95 -2.65 5.88 -1.75
C GLU A 95 -2.31 6.43 -3.14
N GLN A 96 -1.09 6.19 -3.63
CA GLN A 96 -0.65 6.62 -4.96
C GLN A 96 -1.52 6.04 -6.09
N LEU A 97 -1.90 4.77 -5.96
CA LEU A 97 -2.75 4.08 -6.92
C LEU A 97 -4.25 4.39 -6.76
N HIS A 98 -4.63 5.18 -5.76
CA HIS A 98 -6.03 5.52 -5.44
C HIS A 98 -6.92 4.26 -5.31
N LEU A 99 -6.37 3.19 -4.73
CA LEU A 99 -7.08 1.92 -4.58
C LEU A 99 -8.20 2.04 -3.56
N ARG A 100 -9.36 1.47 -3.89
CA ARG A 100 -10.49 1.32 -2.96
C ARG A 100 -10.59 -0.07 -2.37
N GLU A 101 -10.16 -1.08 -3.13
CA GLU A 101 -10.13 -2.47 -2.71
C GLU A 101 -8.79 -3.08 -3.07
N VAL A 102 -8.28 -3.97 -2.22
CA VAL A 102 -7.06 -4.74 -2.48
C VAL A 102 -7.25 -6.17 -2.00
N HIS A 103 -6.80 -7.15 -2.78
CA HIS A 103 -6.82 -8.54 -2.33
C HIS A 103 -5.76 -8.76 -1.24
N SER A 104 -6.13 -9.50 -0.19
CA SER A 104 -5.18 -9.90 0.86
C SER A 104 -3.99 -10.67 0.29
N GLN A 105 -4.19 -11.33 -0.85
CA GLN A 105 -3.13 -11.98 -1.61
C GLN A 105 -2.08 -10.98 -2.11
N GLU A 106 -2.49 -9.86 -2.69
CA GLU A 106 -1.57 -8.84 -3.21
C GLU A 106 -0.77 -8.20 -2.07
N ILE A 107 -1.43 -7.86 -0.95
CA ILE A 107 -0.74 -7.37 0.27
C ILE A 107 0.36 -8.34 0.71
N GLY A 108 0.05 -9.64 0.76
CA GLY A 108 1.02 -10.65 1.19
C GLY A 108 2.21 -10.80 0.23
N LYS A 109 2.00 -10.66 -1.08
CA LYS A 109 3.10 -10.65 -2.08
C LYS A 109 4.03 -9.46 -1.85
N MET A 110 3.47 -8.26 -1.68
CA MET A 110 4.25 -7.04 -1.43
C MET A 110 5.07 -7.15 -0.14
N ILE A 111 4.50 -7.76 0.91
CA ILE A 111 5.22 -8.03 2.16
C ILE A 111 6.37 -9.03 1.92
N MET A 112 6.08 -10.14 1.22
CA MET A 112 7.07 -11.18 0.92
C MET A 112 8.27 -10.63 0.14
N GLU A 113 8.03 -9.82 -0.89
CA GLU A 113 9.09 -9.18 -1.68
C GLU A 113 10.01 -8.32 -0.80
N ARG A 114 9.44 -7.53 0.10
CA ARG A 114 10.19 -6.67 1.02
C ARG A 114 10.92 -7.48 2.09
N LEU A 115 10.27 -8.47 2.68
CA LEU A 115 10.86 -9.33 3.71
C LEU A 115 12.02 -10.15 3.15
N ARG A 116 11.96 -10.58 1.90
CA ARG A 116 13.06 -11.33 1.25
C ARG A 116 14.37 -10.53 1.26
N ALA A 117 14.30 -9.22 1.06
CA ALA A 117 15.47 -8.33 1.11
C ALA A 117 15.94 -8.02 2.55
N ILE A 118 15.05 -8.15 3.55
CA ILE A 118 15.33 -7.82 4.96
C ILE A 118 15.90 -9.02 5.72
N ASP A 119 15.19 -10.16 5.69
CA ASP A 119 15.57 -11.37 6.40
C ASP A 119 14.89 -12.60 5.79
N GLU A 120 15.68 -13.51 5.23
CA GLU A 120 15.18 -14.72 4.56
C GLU A 120 14.38 -15.63 5.50
N VAL A 121 14.75 -15.70 6.78
CA VAL A 121 14.05 -16.55 7.77
C VAL A 121 12.67 -15.96 8.08
N ALA A 122 12.56 -14.64 8.25
CA ALA A 122 11.30 -13.95 8.41
C ALA A 122 10.42 -14.09 7.17
N TYR A 123 10.99 -14.01 5.97
CA TYR A 123 10.30 -14.30 4.71
C TYR A 123 9.68 -15.70 4.74
N VAL A 124 10.47 -16.73 5.04
CA VAL A 124 10.00 -18.13 5.07
C VAL A 124 8.85 -18.29 6.07
N ARG A 125 8.98 -17.73 7.28
CA ARG A 125 7.94 -17.80 8.32
C ARG A 125 6.65 -17.10 7.89
N PHE A 126 6.77 -15.93 7.27
CA PHE A 126 5.62 -15.21 6.76
C PHE A 126 4.93 -15.99 5.62
N ALA A 127 5.74 -16.53 4.70
CA ALA A 127 5.27 -17.36 3.60
C ALA A 127 4.53 -18.61 4.09
N SER A 128 4.95 -19.24 5.20
CA SER A 128 4.27 -20.39 5.79
C SER A 128 2.81 -20.11 6.15
N VAL A 129 2.51 -18.94 6.70
CA VAL A 129 1.15 -18.56 7.07
C VAL A 129 0.35 -18.14 5.84
N TYR A 130 0.98 -17.41 4.92
CA TYR A 130 0.32 -16.83 3.77
C TYR A 130 0.01 -17.84 2.66
N ARG A 131 0.98 -18.69 2.28
CA ARG A 131 0.81 -19.66 1.19
C ARG A 131 0.01 -20.89 1.60
N GLN A 132 -0.16 -21.16 2.89
CA GLN A 132 -0.81 -22.37 3.40
C GLN A 132 -0.27 -23.62 2.70
N PHE A 133 1.05 -23.82 2.79
CA PHE A 133 1.71 -24.96 2.16
C PHE A 133 0.96 -26.25 2.52
N LYS A 134 0.64 -27.05 1.49
CA LYS A 134 -0.15 -28.26 1.66
C LYS A 134 0.68 -29.36 2.31
N ASP A 135 1.98 -29.38 2.03
CA ASP A 135 2.92 -30.34 2.57
C ASP A 135 4.31 -29.73 2.84
N VAL A 136 5.16 -30.53 3.49
CA VAL A 136 6.54 -30.16 3.83
C VAL A 136 7.40 -30.01 2.57
N THR A 137 7.05 -30.68 1.47
CA THR A 137 7.80 -30.66 0.22
C THR A 137 7.67 -29.30 -0.48
N ASP A 138 6.45 -28.75 -0.56
CA ASP A 138 6.17 -27.39 -1.04
C ASP A 138 6.97 -26.33 -0.27
N PHE A 139 7.09 -26.51 1.05
CA PHE A 139 7.88 -25.63 1.91
C PHE A 139 9.39 -25.74 1.62
N LEU A 140 9.90 -26.97 1.50
CA LEU A 140 11.31 -27.23 1.21
C LEU A 140 11.71 -26.69 -0.17
N ASP A 141 10.83 -26.80 -1.16
CA ASP A 141 11.09 -26.27 -2.50
C ASP A 141 11.12 -24.75 -2.52
N GLU A 142 10.26 -24.07 -1.76
CA GLU A 142 10.34 -22.62 -1.61
C GLU A 142 11.62 -22.20 -0.85
N ALA A 143 12.02 -22.94 0.19
CA ALA A 143 13.28 -22.70 0.89
C ALA A 143 14.50 -22.92 -0.02
N ARG A 144 14.46 -23.91 -0.93
CA ARG A 144 15.50 -24.15 -1.94
C ARG A 144 15.60 -23.02 -2.96
N ARG A 145 14.47 -22.42 -3.36
CA ARG A 145 14.45 -21.24 -4.25
C ARG A 145 15.11 -20.01 -3.64
N LEU A 146 15.24 -19.92 -2.31
CA LEU A 146 16.00 -18.86 -1.66
C LEU A 146 17.52 -19.10 -1.74
N ARG A 147 17.96 -20.36 -1.80
CA ARG A 147 19.39 -20.71 -1.93
C ARG A 147 19.96 -20.49 -3.33
N THR A 148 19.11 -20.37 -4.34
CA THR A 148 19.52 -20.14 -5.73
C THR A 148 19.09 -18.74 -6.12
N PRO A 149 20.01 -17.74 -6.18
CA PRO A 149 19.64 -16.42 -6.67
C PRO A 149 19.05 -16.58 -8.08
N ALA A 150 17.95 -15.88 -8.35
CA ALA A 150 17.38 -15.86 -9.70
C ALA A 150 18.47 -15.36 -10.67
N PRO A 151 18.70 -16.04 -11.81
CA PRO A 151 19.63 -15.54 -12.81
C PRO A 151 19.05 -14.25 -13.41
N GLY A 152 19.50 -13.09 -12.92
CA GLY A 152 19.01 -11.79 -13.39
C GLY A 152 19.51 -10.54 -12.66
N GLU A 153 19.97 -10.62 -11.41
CA GLU A 153 20.42 -9.43 -10.65
C GLU A 153 21.95 -9.38 -10.47
N SER A 154 22.70 -9.57 -11.56
CA SER A 154 24.16 -9.36 -11.57
C SER A 154 24.61 -8.61 -12.82
N GLN A 155 24.04 -7.42 -13.06
CA GLN A 155 24.68 -6.38 -13.87
C GLN A 155 24.28 -4.98 -13.37
N ALA A 156 24.93 -4.53 -12.29
CA ALA A 156 25.11 -3.11 -11.98
C ALA A 156 26.20 -2.97 -10.90
N ARG A 157 27.46 -3.16 -11.29
CA ARG A 157 28.64 -2.52 -10.68
C ARG A 157 29.84 -2.70 -11.58
#